data_AF-A0A7K7PK36-F1
#
_entry.id   AF-A0A7K7PK36-F1
#
_cell.length_a   1.000
_cell.length_b   1.000
_cell.length_c   1.000
_cell.angle_alpha   90.00
_cell.angle_beta   90.00
_cell.angle_gamma   90.00
#
_symmetry.space_group_name_H-M   'P 1'
#
loop_
_entity.id
_entity.type
_entity.pdbx_description
1 polymer ?
#
loop_
_entity_poly.entity_id
_entity_poly.type
_entity_poly.pdbx_seq_one_letter_code
_entity_poly.pdbx_strand_id
1 'polypeptide(L)'
;ARKRLKPVQTVVAWRGRAEWDQVMVGLYCGDSRLQQGALDRVSAWKSRYGPKMPLAVDCTAELIRCKVLDSSGRLKSHELILSYGLALVRFVNLITERKQKVVNIPLRQLAKEVDIPVWVVDLRHELTHGKLPRLALCRKGCDVVLDWLRKMYWNRQLGNNLCEEDEDEDNREEQEEMEANAELDHDAWE
;
A
#
# COMPACT_ATOMS: atom_id res chain seq x y z
N ALA A 1 32.39 -23.39 9.84
CA ALA A 1 31.11 -24.02 9.41
C ALA A 1 30.07 -22.93 9.23
N ARG A 2 29.55 -22.70 8.01
CA ARG A 2 28.47 -21.72 7.77
C ARG A 2 27.20 -22.23 8.46
N LYS A 3 26.73 -21.53 9.50
CA LYS A 3 25.42 -21.79 10.11
C LYS A 3 24.36 -21.62 9.02
N ARG A 4 23.69 -22.70 8.63
CA ARG A 4 22.44 -22.59 7.86
C ARG A 4 21.44 -21.89 8.75
N LEU A 5 21.15 -20.62 8.47
CA LEU A 5 20.05 -19.89 9.10
C LEU A 5 18.78 -20.71 8.87
N LYS A 6 18.01 -20.93 9.93
CA LYS A 6 16.70 -21.59 9.81
C LYS A 6 15.81 -20.68 8.96
N PRO A 7 15.06 -21.23 7.99
CA PRO A 7 14.15 -20.42 7.21
C PRO A 7 13.13 -19.77 8.15
N VAL A 8 13.02 -18.45 8.07
CA VAL A 8 12.01 -17.68 8.82
C VAL A 8 10.64 -18.18 8.36
N GLN A 9 9.80 -18.58 9.31
CA GLN A 9 8.44 -19.02 9.02
C GLN A 9 7.50 -17.81 9.09
N THR A 10 7.18 -17.25 7.93
CA THR A 10 6.16 -16.19 7.83
C THR A 10 4.77 -16.81 7.91
N VAL A 11 4.01 -16.46 8.95
CA VAL A 11 2.58 -16.78 8.99
C VAL A 11 1.90 -15.90 7.95
N VAL A 12 0.95 -16.45 7.18
CA VAL A 12 0.12 -15.69 6.22
C VAL A 12 -1.39 -15.97 6.38
N ALA A 13 -2.24 -15.11 5.82
CA ALA A 13 -3.70 -15.19 5.95
C ALA A 13 -4.37 -16.15 4.95
N TRP A 14 -3.70 -16.38 3.83
CA TRP A 14 -4.11 -17.30 2.78
C TRP A 14 -3.56 -18.70 3.04
N ARG A 15 -4.26 -19.71 2.52
CA ARG A 15 -3.93 -21.14 2.64
C ARG A 15 -2.64 -21.50 1.92
N GLY A 16 -2.31 -20.78 0.86
CA GLY A 16 -1.11 -21.00 0.07
C GLY A 16 -1.09 -20.15 -1.19
N ARG A 17 0.00 -20.25 -1.97
CA ARG A 17 0.23 -19.44 -3.17
C ARG A 17 -0.92 -19.47 -4.17
N ALA A 18 -1.55 -20.63 -4.38
CA ALA A 18 -2.67 -20.73 -5.32
C ALA A 18 -3.88 -19.87 -4.92
N GLU A 19 -4.18 -19.75 -3.62
CA GLU A 19 -5.26 -18.86 -3.15
C GLU A 19 -4.87 -17.39 -3.36
N TRP A 20 -3.61 -17.04 -3.08
CA TRP A 20 -3.07 -15.71 -3.32
C TRP A 20 -3.19 -15.30 -4.79
N ASP A 21 -2.71 -16.16 -5.70
CA ASP A 21 -2.75 -15.91 -7.15
C ASP A 21 -4.19 -15.77 -7.65
N GLN A 22 -5.10 -16.62 -7.17
CA GLN A 22 -6.52 -16.54 -7.53
C GLN A 22 -7.14 -15.22 -7.07
N VAL A 23 -6.86 -14.78 -5.85
CA VAL A 23 -7.38 -13.51 -5.33
C VAL A 23 -6.79 -12.33 -6.10
N MET A 24 -5.48 -12.33 -6.36
CA MET A 24 -4.84 -11.29 -7.17
C MET A 24 -5.49 -11.20 -8.56
N VAL A 25 -5.60 -12.31 -9.29
CA VAL A 25 -6.24 -12.34 -10.61
C VAL A 25 -7.69 -11.85 -10.51
N GLY A 26 -8.44 -12.31 -9.52
CA GLY A 26 -9.82 -11.89 -9.29
C GLY A 26 -9.97 -10.38 -9.03
N LEU A 27 -9.07 -9.78 -8.23
CA LEU A 27 -9.08 -8.34 -7.97
C LEU A 27 -8.81 -7.51 -9.24
N TYR A 28 -7.88 -7.95 -10.10
CA TYR A 28 -7.43 -7.19 -11.27
C TYR A 28 -8.12 -7.56 -12.60
N CYS A 29 -9.02 -8.55 -12.63
CA CYS A 29 -9.63 -9.03 -13.88
C CYS A 29 -10.65 -8.07 -14.52
N GLY A 30 -11.13 -7.06 -13.79
CA GLY A 30 -12.11 -6.08 -14.28
C GLY A 30 -13.56 -6.58 -14.35
N ASP A 31 -13.80 -7.89 -14.16
CA ASP A 31 -15.15 -8.44 -14.03
C ASP A 31 -15.68 -8.20 -12.61
N SER A 32 -16.78 -7.44 -12.49
CA SER A 32 -17.32 -7.04 -11.18
C SER A 32 -17.76 -8.22 -10.30
N ARG A 33 -18.20 -9.34 -10.89
CA ARG A 33 -18.63 -10.52 -10.13
C ARG A 33 -17.43 -11.26 -9.56
N LEU A 34 -16.40 -11.46 -10.39
CA LEU A 34 -15.14 -12.08 -9.95
C LEU A 34 -14.41 -11.21 -8.92
N GLN A 35 -14.41 -9.89 -9.13
CA GLN A 35 -13.88 -8.92 -8.17
C GLN A 35 -14.61 -8.99 -6.83
N GLN A 36 -15.95 -9.09 -6.84
CA GLN A 36 -16.71 -9.25 -5.59
C GLN A 36 -16.32 -10.53 -4.85
N GLY A 37 -16.19 -11.67 -5.56
CA GLY A 37 -15.71 -12.91 -4.97
C GLY A 37 -14.29 -12.80 -4.37
N ALA A 38 -13.38 -12.10 -5.05
CA ALA A 38 -12.04 -11.85 -4.53
C ALA A 38 -12.04 -10.93 -3.29
N LEU A 39 -12.88 -9.88 -3.30
CA LEU A 39 -13.08 -9.01 -2.14
C LEU A 39 -13.59 -9.76 -0.92
N ASP A 40 -14.52 -10.71 -1.11
CA ASP A 40 -15.04 -11.54 -0.02
C ASP A 40 -13.94 -12.43 0.57
N ARG A 41 -12.98 -12.89 -0.26
CA ARG A 41 -11.79 -13.62 0.24
C ARG A 41 -10.84 -12.73 1.02
N VAL A 42 -10.58 -11.51 0.56
CA VAL A 42 -9.78 -10.55 1.33
C VAL A 42 -10.45 -10.24 2.68
N SER A 43 -11.77 -10.09 2.73
CA SER A 43 -12.50 -9.94 4.01
C SER A 43 -12.28 -11.13 4.94
N ALA A 44 -12.28 -12.35 4.40
CA ALA A 44 -12.00 -13.57 5.18
C ALA A 44 -10.52 -13.68 5.60
N TRP A 45 -9.59 -13.08 4.87
CA TRP A 45 -8.20 -12.94 5.32
C TRP A 45 -8.12 -11.93 6.47
N LYS A 46 -8.85 -10.80 6.36
CA LYS A 46 -8.86 -9.74 7.37
C LYS A 46 -9.45 -10.20 8.70
N SER A 47 -10.46 -11.05 8.69
CA SER A 47 -11.00 -11.64 9.93
C SER A 47 -10.01 -12.57 10.63
N ARG A 48 -9.08 -13.20 9.90
CA ARG A 48 -8.04 -14.07 10.46
C ARG A 48 -6.84 -13.28 10.99
N TYR A 49 -6.42 -12.25 10.26
CA TYR A 49 -5.21 -11.46 10.57
C TYR A 49 -5.47 -10.25 11.44
N GLY A 50 -6.70 -9.73 11.41
CA GLY A 50 -7.08 -8.52 12.09
C GLY A 50 -6.14 -7.36 11.74
N PRO A 51 -5.56 -6.67 12.75
CA PRO A 51 -4.65 -5.55 12.54
C PRO A 51 -3.35 -5.89 11.80
N LYS A 52 -2.97 -7.17 11.70
CA LYS A 52 -1.75 -7.61 11.02
C LYS A 52 -1.91 -7.75 9.51
N MET A 53 -3.10 -7.47 8.96
CA MET A 53 -3.33 -7.50 7.53
C MET A 53 -2.40 -6.50 6.83
N PRO A 54 -1.61 -6.90 5.81
CA PRO A 54 -0.79 -5.95 5.08
C PRO A 54 -1.63 -4.83 4.51
N LEU A 55 -1.26 -3.58 4.82
CA LEU A 55 -2.04 -2.40 4.44
C LEU A 55 -2.17 -2.29 2.90
N ALA A 56 -1.21 -2.79 2.13
CA ALA A 56 -1.29 -2.85 0.67
C ALA A 56 -2.45 -3.73 0.16
N VAL A 57 -2.74 -4.86 0.83
CA VAL A 57 -3.88 -5.73 0.51
C VAL A 57 -5.19 -5.00 0.80
N ASP A 58 -5.28 -4.36 1.97
CA ASP A 58 -6.45 -3.56 2.38
C ASP A 58 -6.71 -2.39 1.43
N CYS A 59 -5.68 -1.60 1.09
CA CYS A 59 -5.77 -0.51 0.11
C CYS A 59 -6.23 -1.02 -1.26
N THR A 60 -5.68 -2.15 -1.73
CA THR A 60 -6.10 -2.76 -3.01
C THR A 60 -7.58 -3.10 -2.97
N ALA A 61 -8.05 -3.77 -1.91
CA ALA A 61 -9.45 -4.17 -1.79
C ALA A 61 -10.41 -2.98 -1.73
N GLU A 62 -10.04 -1.90 -1.05
CA GLU A 62 -10.86 -0.68 -0.97
C GLU A 62 -10.99 0.02 -2.33
N LEU A 63 -9.90 0.11 -3.08
CA LEU A 63 -9.90 0.69 -4.43
C LEU A 63 -10.74 -0.13 -5.41
N ILE A 64 -10.60 -1.47 -5.39
CA ILE A 64 -11.42 -2.37 -6.21
C ILE A 64 -12.90 -2.28 -5.81
N ARG A 65 -13.21 -2.22 -4.52
CA ARG A 65 -14.60 -2.01 -4.04
C ARG A 65 -15.19 -0.70 -4.57
N CYS A 66 -14.41 0.37 -4.62
CA CYS A 66 -14.84 1.62 -5.23
C CYS A 66 -15.18 1.42 -6.72
N LYS A 67 -14.35 0.72 -7.50
CA LYS A 67 -14.61 0.45 -8.93
C LYS A 67 -15.86 -0.41 -9.15
N VAL A 68 -16.09 -1.42 -8.30
CA VAL A 68 -17.30 -2.25 -8.35
C VAL A 68 -18.55 -1.42 -8.05
N LEU A 69 -18.52 -0.59 -7.01
CA LEU A 69 -19.63 0.30 -6.66
C LEU A 69 -19.91 1.33 -7.74
N ASP A 70 -18.87 1.93 -8.31
CA ASP A 70 -18.95 2.89 -9.40
C ASP A 70 -19.61 2.29 -10.64
N SER A 71 -19.17 1.09 -11.04
CA SER A 71 -19.72 0.36 -12.19
C SER A 71 -21.16 -0.10 -11.97
N SER A 72 -21.59 -0.27 -10.72
CA SER A 72 -22.96 -0.66 -10.39
C SER A 72 -24.00 0.45 -10.63
N GLY A 73 -23.56 1.71 -10.74
CA GLY A 73 -24.45 2.87 -10.89
C GLY A 73 -25.34 3.16 -9.66
N ARG A 74 -25.12 2.49 -8.53
CA ARG A 74 -25.96 2.62 -7.32
C ARG A 74 -25.68 3.87 -6.51
N LEU A 75 -24.47 4.42 -6.59
CA LEU A 75 -24.03 5.58 -5.83
C LEU A 75 -23.96 6.83 -6.71
N LYS A 76 -24.25 7.98 -6.12
CA LYS A 76 -24.10 9.28 -6.78
C LYS A 76 -22.64 9.69 -6.83
N SER A 77 -22.31 10.60 -7.74
CA SER A 77 -20.94 11.09 -7.94
C SER A 77 -20.27 11.58 -6.65
N HIS A 78 -21.00 12.26 -5.77
CA HIS A 78 -20.46 12.74 -4.50
C HIS A 78 -20.03 11.60 -3.57
N GLU A 79 -20.87 10.57 -3.41
CA GLU A 79 -20.58 9.40 -2.58
C GLU A 79 -19.40 8.59 -3.13
N LEU A 80 -19.30 8.51 -4.46
CA LEU A 80 -18.16 7.91 -5.14
C LEU A 80 -16.88 8.71 -4.90
N ILE A 81 -16.92 10.04 -5.01
CA ILE A 81 -15.75 10.90 -4.72
C ILE A 81 -15.24 10.67 -3.31
N LEU A 82 -16.13 10.61 -2.31
CA LEU A 82 -15.75 10.34 -0.92
C LEU A 82 -15.17 8.94 -0.74
N SER A 83 -15.76 7.93 -1.40
CA SER A 83 -15.31 6.54 -1.31
C SER A 83 -13.92 6.35 -1.91
N TYR A 84 -13.71 6.81 -3.16
CA TYR A 84 -12.38 6.84 -3.76
C TYR A 84 -11.41 7.71 -2.96
N GLY A 85 -11.90 8.83 -2.44
CA GLY A 85 -11.11 9.76 -1.65
C GLY A 85 -10.47 9.11 -0.44
N LEU A 86 -11.26 8.40 0.36
CA LEU A 86 -10.77 7.67 1.53
C LEU A 86 -9.74 6.61 1.15
N ALA A 87 -10.01 5.83 0.10
CA ALA A 87 -9.10 4.78 -0.36
C ALA A 87 -7.76 5.35 -0.85
N LEU A 88 -7.79 6.45 -1.61
CA LEU A 88 -6.59 7.14 -2.11
C LEU A 88 -5.77 7.79 -0.99
N VAL A 89 -6.43 8.41 -0.01
CA VAL A 89 -5.76 8.97 1.17
C VAL A 89 -5.05 7.86 1.97
N ARG A 90 -5.72 6.72 2.16
CA ARG A 90 -5.11 5.55 2.84
C ARG A 90 -3.89 5.02 2.09
N PHE A 91 -3.95 4.96 0.77
CA PHE A 91 -2.79 4.58 -0.04
C PHE A 91 -1.63 5.58 0.10
N VAL A 92 -1.90 6.88 0.04
CA VAL A 92 -0.82 7.87 0.22
C VAL A 92 -0.21 7.73 1.61
N ASN A 93 -1.01 7.49 2.64
CA ASN A 93 -0.48 7.22 3.98
C ASN A 93 0.36 5.94 4.03
N LEU A 94 -0.04 4.84 3.37
CA LEU A 94 0.76 3.61 3.25
C LEU A 94 2.18 3.90 2.76
N ILE A 95 2.33 4.67 1.68
CA ILE A 95 3.64 4.93 1.07
C ILE A 95 4.47 6.00 1.82
N THR A 96 3.86 6.76 2.74
CA THR A 96 4.57 7.79 3.51
C THR A 96 4.83 7.41 4.97
N GLU A 97 4.03 6.50 5.55
CA GLU A 97 4.04 6.23 7.00
C GLU A 97 5.38 5.67 7.53
N ARG A 98 6.11 4.87 6.75
CA ARG A 98 7.40 4.31 7.21
C ARG A 98 8.52 5.35 7.21
N LYS A 99 8.66 6.12 6.12
CA LYS A 99 9.73 7.12 5.97
C LYS A 99 9.51 8.37 6.82
N GLN A 100 8.26 8.76 7.07
CA GLN A 100 7.95 9.92 7.90
C GLN A 100 8.15 9.70 9.41
N LYS A 101 8.29 8.45 9.87
CA LYS A 101 8.58 8.15 11.28
C LYS A 101 10.02 8.50 11.67
N VAL A 102 10.94 8.53 10.70
CA VAL A 102 12.37 8.77 10.93
C VAL A 102 12.72 10.22 10.60
N VAL A 103 12.24 10.75 9.47
CA VAL A 103 12.57 12.12 9.02
C VAL A 103 11.35 12.80 8.43
N ASN A 104 11.20 14.10 8.67
CA ASN A 104 10.09 14.89 8.13
C ASN A 104 10.32 15.27 6.65
N ILE A 105 10.19 14.28 5.76
CA ILE A 105 10.40 14.44 4.31
C ILE A 105 9.10 14.91 3.63
N PRO A 106 9.17 15.90 2.70
CA PRO A 106 8.00 16.32 1.93
C PRO A 106 7.39 15.17 1.12
N LEU A 107 6.05 15.01 1.19
CA LEU A 107 5.35 13.90 0.52
C LEU A 107 5.61 13.86 -1.00
N ARG A 108 5.77 15.02 -1.64
CA ARG A 108 6.09 15.11 -3.07
C ARG A 108 7.46 14.52 -3.41
N GLN A 109 8.42 14.57 -2.49
CA GLN A 109 9.74 13.95 -2.64
C GLN A 109 9.64 12.44 -2.46
N LEU A 110 8.96 11.98 -1.41
CA LEU A 110 8.70 10.55 -1.19
C LEU A 110 8.02 9.88 -2.38
N ALA A 111 7.03 10.55 -2.99
CA ALA A 111 6.37 10.04 -4.18
C ALA A 111 7.33 9.78 -5.35
N LYS A 112 8.33 10.64 -5.55
CA LYS A 112 9.35 10.46 -6.59
C LYS A 112 10.24 9.26 -6.29
N GLU A 113 10.64 9.09 -5.02
CA GLU A 113 11.49 7.97 -4.60
C GLU A 113 10.81 6.61 -4.81
N VAL A 114 9.49 6.54 -4.62
CA VAL A 114 8.72 5.29 -4.79
C VAL A 114 8.07 5.15 -6.18
N ASP A 115 8.42 6.01 -7.14
CA ASP A 115 7.88 6.03 -8.50
C ASP A 115 6.34 6.16 -8.57
N ILE A 116 5.78 7.03 -7.73
CA ILE A 116 4.38 7.46 -7.78
C ILE A 116 4.30 8.87 -8.38
N PRO A 117 3.39 9.11 -9.35
CA PRO A 117 3.20 10.46 -9.89
C PRO A 117 2.83 11.47 -8.81
N VAL A 118 3.56 12.58 -8.75
CA VAL A 118 3.39 13.64 -7.73
C VAL A 118 1.95 14.15 -7.64
N TRP A 119 1.21 14.17 -8.74
CA TRP A 119 -0.18 14.62 -8.74
C TRP A 119 -1.12 13.72 -7.90
N VAL A 120 -0.74 12.47 -7.62
CA VAL A 120 -1.49 11.58 -6.71
C VAL A 120 -1.38 12.08 -5.26
N VAL A 121 -0.23 12.63 -4.87
CA VAL A 121 -0.06 13.30 -3.58
C VAL A 121 -0.86 14.60 -3.54
N ASP A 122 -0.86 15.36 -4.63
CA ASP A 122 -1.66 16.58 -4.74
C ASP A 122 -3.16 16.28 -4.64
N LEU A 123 -3.60 15.18 -5.25
CA LEU A 123 -4.97 14.67 -5.13
C LEU A 123 -5.32 14.35 -3.68
N ARG A 124 -4.41 13.74 -2.90
CA ARG A 124 -4.62 13.54 -1.45
C ARG A 124 -4.76 14.87 -0.71
N HIS A 125 -3.97 15.88 -1.05
CA HIS A 125 -4.10 17.21 -0.44
C HIS A 125 -5.48 17.84 -0.73
N GLU A 126 -5.95 17.76 -1.98
CA GLU A 126 -7.28 18.22 -2.38
C GLU A 126 -8.42 17.50 -1.62
N LEU A 127 -8.29 16.17 -1.45
CA LEU A 127 -9.28 15.33 -0.77
C LEU A 127 -9.39 15.58 0.73
N THR A 128 -8.33 16.06 1.40
CA THR A 128 -8.32 16.24 2.86
C THR A 128 -8.44 17.69 3.30
N HIS A 129 -7.84 18.63 2.58
CA HIS A 129 -7.76 20.04 2.99
C HIS A 129 -8.26 21.01 1.91
N GLY A 130 -8.32 20.57 0.66
CA GLY A 130 -8.73 21.40 -0.47
C GLY A 130 -10.20 21.26 -0.84
N LYS A 131 -10.48 21.62 -2.09
CA LYS A 131 -11.80 21.42 -2.70
C LYS A 131 -11.88 20.01 -3.25
N LEU A 132 -13.01 19.34 -3.02
CA LEU A 132 -13.23 17.99 -3.55
C LEU A 132 -12.99 17.94 -5.07
N PRO A 133 -12.18 16.98 -5.55
CA PRO A 133 -11.83 16.84 -6.95
C PRO A 133 -13.02 16.33 -7.76
N ARG A 134 -12.88 16.39 -9.09
CA ARG A 134 -13.84 15.74 -10.00
C ARG A 134 -13.72 14.22 -9.89
N LEU A 135 -14.85 13.51 -9.95
CA LEU A 135 -14.88 12.04 -9.92
C LEU A 135 -13.94 11.39 -10.95
N ALA A 136 -13.82 11.98 -12.15
CA ALA A 136 -12.91 11.49 -13.18
C ALA A 136 -11.44 11.48 -12.72
N LEU A 137 -11.02 12.45 -11.91
CA LEU A 137 -9.67 12.50 -11.34
C LEU A 137 -9.47 11.41 -10.28
N CYS A 138 -10.48 11.16 -9.43
CA CYS A 138 -10.45 10.05 -8.48
C CYS A 138 -10.32 8.69 -9.17
N ARG A 139 -11.07 8.46 -10.25
CA ARG A 139 -10.98 7.23 -11.06
C ARG A 139 -9.58 7.05 -11.65
N LYS A 140 -9.02 8.11 -12.24
CA LYS A 140 -7.65 8.10 -12.77
C LYS A 140 -6.62 7.82 -11.66
N GLY A 141 -6.79 8.44 -10.48
CA GLY A 141 -5.96 8.18 -9.30
C GLY A 141 -6.00 6.71 -8.89
N CYS A 142 -7.20 6.14 -8.82
CA CYS A 142 -7.41 4.73 -8.51
C CYS A 142 -6.67 3.80 -9.49
N ASP A 143 -6.77 4.06 -10.79
CA ASP A 143 -6.09 3.24 -11.81
C ASP A 143 -4.57 3.28 -11.67
N VAL A 144 -3.99 4.47 -11.45
CA VAL A 144 -2.54 4.62 -11.23
C VAL A 144 -2.09 3.89 -9.97
N VAL A 145 -2.81 4.06 -8.87
CA VAL A 145 -2.46 3.43 -7.59
C VAL A 145 -2.59 1.91 -7.66
N LEU A 146 -3.64 1.39 -8.30
CA LEU A 146 -3.81 -0.05 -8.50
C LEU A 146 -2.68 -0.64 -9.36
N ASP A 147 -2.28 0.03 -10.44
CA ASP A 147 -1.15 -0.43 -11.26
C ASP A 147 0.16 -0.45 -10.47
N TRP A 148 0.41 0.58 -9.65
CA TRP A 148 1.56 0.62 -8.77
C TRP A 148 1.53 -0.51 -7.73
N LEU A 149 0.42 -0.71 -7.02
CA LEU A 149 0.26 -1.78 -6.04
C LEU A 149 0.49 -3.16 -6.66
N ARG A 150 -0.01 -3.37 -7.89
CA ARG A 150 0.23 -4.62 -8.63
C ARG A 150 1.71 -4.87 -8.85
N LYS A 151 2.46 -3.86 -9.33
CA LYS A 151 3.88 -3.97 -9.66
C LYS A 151 4.78 -4.07 -8.43
N MET A 152 4.53 -3.20 -7.45
CA MET A 152 5.43 -2.97 -6.32
C MET A 152 5.12 -3.83 -5.11
N TYR A 153 3.89 -4.33 -4.98
CA TYR A 153 3.51 -5.22 -3.89
C TYR A 153 3.16 -6.62 -4.41
N TRP A 154 2.06 -6.78 -5.14
CA TRP A 154 1.52 -8.10 -5.49
C TRP A 154 2.50 -8.98 -6.28
N ASN A 155 3.18 -8.42 -7.28
CA ASN A 155 4.15 -9.16 -8.09
C ASN A 155 5.44 -9.48 -7.31
N ARG A 156 5.87 -8.63 -6.37
CA ARG A 156 7.10 -8.84 -5.58
C ARG A 156 6.95 -9.97 -4.58
N GLN A 157 5.75 -10.12 -4.00
CA GLN A 157 5.40 -11.24 -3.13
C GLN A 157 5.45 -12.61 -3.84
N LEU A 158 5.50 -12.63 -5.18
CA LEU A 158 5.70 -13.82 -5.98
C LEU A 158 7.18 -14.11 -6.30
N GLY A 159 8.07 -13.14 -6.14
CA GLY A 159 9.52 -13.29 -6.35
C GLY A 159 10.26 -13.69 -5.08
N ASN A 160 9.93 -13.04 -3.96
CA ASN A 160 10.42 -13.43 -2.64
C ASN A 160 9.39 -14.40 -2.04
N ASN A 161 9.83 -15.56 -1.58
CA ASN A 161 8.97 -16.54 -0.91
C ASN A 161 8.41 -15.96 0.40
N LEU A 162 7.35 -15.16 0.32
CA LEU A 162 6.57 -14.62 1.45
C LEU A 162 7.41 -13.94 2.54
N CYS A 163 8.30 -13.03 2.16
CA CYS A 163 9.07 -12.20 3.08
C CYS A 163 8.54 -10.76 3.04
N GLU A 164 7.91 -10.31 4.12
CA GLU A 164 8.14 -8.94 4.58
C GLU A 164 9.42 -9.01 5.40
N GLU A 165 10.58 -8.94 4.75
CA GLU A 165 11.90 -8.85 5.36
C GLU A 165 12.85 -8.60 4.18
N ASP A 166 13.23 -7.33 4.02
CA ASP A 166 14.42 -6.83 3.30
C ASP A 166 14.52 -5.30 3.53
N GLU A 167 13.41 -4.60 3.83
CA GLU A 167 13.45 -3.15 4.13
C GLU A 167 13.65 -2.80 5.62
N ASP A 168 13.55 -3.76 6.55
CA ASP A 168 13.79 -3.52 7.98
C ASP A 168 15.27 -3.68 8.38
N GLU A 169 16.06 -4.47 7.62
CA GLU A 169 17.51 -4.63 7.85
C GLU A 169 18.28 -3.41 7.29
N ASP A 170 18.04 -3.00 6.04
CA ASP A 170 18.60 -1.76 5.47
C ASP A 170 18.26 -0.53 6.34
N ASN A 171 17.04 -0.47 6.88
CA ASN A 171 16.58 0.67 7.68
C ASN A 171 17.13 0.65 9.13
N ARG A 172 17.54 -0.52 9.64
CA ARG A 172 18.26 -0.63 10.92
C ARG A 172 19.70 -0.16 10.76
N GLU A 173 20.34 -0.52 9.65
CA GLU A 173 21.68 -0.02 9.28
C GLU A 173 21.66 1.51 9.08
N GLU A 174 20.63 2.06 8.41
CA GLU A 174 20.45 3.52 8.28
C GLU A 174 20.18 4.22 9.63
N GLN A 175 19.43 3.58 10.55
CA GLN A 175 19.23 4.10 11.91
C GLN A 175 20.53 4.13 12.72
N GLU A 176 21.31 3.05 12.66
CA GLU A 176 22.59 2.94 13.36
C GLU A 176 23.63 3.94 12.79
N GLU A 177 23.64 4.19 11.48
CA GLU A 177 24.48 5.25 10.87
C GLU A 177 24.05 6.67 11.24
N MET A 178 22.74 6.95 11.35
CA MET A 178 22.26 8.28 11.76
C MET A 178 22.52 8.55 13.25
N GLU A 179 22.34 7.56 14.12
CA GLU A 179 22.67 7.68 15.55
C GLU A 179 24.18 7.87 15.76
N ALA A 180 25.02 7.12 15.04
CA ALA A 180 26.48 7.28 15.08
C ALA A 180 26.94 8.67 14.59
N ASN A 181 26.32 9.22 13.55
CA ASN A 181 26.63 10.57 13.08
C ASN A 181 26.15 11.67 14.03
N ALA A 182 25.04 11.45 14.75
CA ALA A 182 24.55 12.39 15.76
C ALA A 182 25.44 12.41 17.02
N GLU A 183 25.99 11.25 17.42
CA GLU A 183 26.97 11.16 18.52
C GLU A 183 28.32 11.84 18.15
N LEU A 184 28.78 11.68 16.90
CA LEU A 184 30.01 12.35 16.42
C LEU A 184 29.90 13.88 16.36
N ASP A 185 28.71 14.42 16.06
CA ASP A 185 28.49 15.89 16.02
C ASP A 185 28.34 16.48 17.43
N HIS A 186 27.93 15.67 18.42
CA HIS A 186 27.90 16.04 19.83
C HIS A 186 29.31 16.10 20.45
N ASP A 187 30.18 15.17 20.08
CA ASP A 187 31.58 15.12 20.57
C ASP A 187 32.51 16.13 19.87
N ALA A 188 32.05 16.80 18.80
CA ALA A 188 32.83 17.83 18.09
C ALA A 188 32.81 19.22 18.77
N TRP A 189 32.00 19.40 19.83
CA TRP A 189 31.84 20.67 20.54
C TRP A 189 32.11 20.61 22.06
N GLU A 190 32.73 19.54 22.56
CA GLU A 190 33.38 19.52 23.90
C GLU A 190 34.90 19.74 23.82
#